data_AF-G2IL93-F1
#
_entry.id   AF-G2IL93-F1
#
_cell.length_a   1.000
_cell.length_b   1.000
_cell.length_c   1.000
_cell.angle_alpha   90.00
_cell.angle_beta   90.00
_cell.angle_gamma   90.00
#
_symmetry.space_group_name_H-M   'P 1'
#
loop_
_entity.id
_entity.type
_entity.pdbx_description
1 polymer ?
#
loop_
_entity_poly.entity_id
_entity_poly.type
_entity_poly.pdbx_seq_one_letter_code
_entity_poly.pdbx_strand_id
1 'polypeptide(L)'
;MILPAFNYFGVIFVLGFLLGTMRVIWLSPATDATSAVLIELPVMLAASGYVARRIVRQRGIGAPAALGMGAIAFVLLMAADAGLALLLEGRDPAAWAADLLRTPGWIGLAGQVIFALLPALIAFPGAPAPRRPVRPPEN
;
A
#
# COMPACT_ATOMS: atom_id res chain seq x y z
N MET A 1 -12.74 11.21 1.44
CA MET A 1 -11.71 10.25 1.92
C MET A 1 -12.01 8.82 1.52
N ILE A 2 -13.26 8.36 1.64
CA ILE A 2 -13.67 6.97 1.34
C ILE A 2 -13.51 6.60 -0.15
N LEU A 3 -14.02 7.41 -1.09
CA LEU A 3 -13.95 7.09 -2.52
C LEU A 3 -12.49 6.99 -3.06
N PRO A 4 -11.57 7.91 -2.72
CA PRO A 4 -10.15 7.75 -3.05
C PRO A 4 -9.51 6.51 -2.42
N ALA A 5 -9.90 6.14 -1.20
CA ALA A 5 -9.37 4.96 -0.51
C ALA A 5 -9.77 3.67 -1.22
N PHE A 6 -11.03 3.54 -1.65
CA PHE A 6 -11.48 2.39 -2.45
C PHE A 6 -10.76 2.28 -3.79
N ASN A 7 -10.52 3.40 -4.48
CA ASN A 7 -9.79 3.37 -5.74
C ASN A 7 -8.32 2.99 -5.54
N TYR A 8 -7.68 3.53 -4.50
CA TYR A 8 -6.31 3.19 -4.13
C TYR A 8 -6.18 1.71 -3.74
N PHE A 9 -7.05 1.23 -2.85
CA PHE A 9 -7.15 -0.17 -2.47
C PHE A 9 -7.41 -1.07 -3.68
N GLY A 10 -8.44 -0.79 -4.49
CA GLY A 10 -8.87 -1.68 -5.56
C GLY A 10 -7.77 -1.93 -6.60
N VAL A 11 -7.05 -0.87 -7.01
CA VAL A 11 -5.94 -1.01 -7.97
C VAL A 11 -4.81 -1.85 -7.39
N ILE A 12 -4.40 -1.59 -6.14
CA ILE A 12 -3.27 -2.29 -5.52
C ILE A 12 -3.65 -3.71 -5.09
N PHE A 13 -4.90 -3.94 -4.68
CA PHE A 13 -5.42 -5.26 -4.37
C PHE A 13 -5.43 -6.16 -5.59
N VAL A 14 -5.94 -5.69 -6.74
CA VAL A 14 -5.92 -6.47 -7.99
C VAL A 14 -4.48 -6.79 -8.40
N LEU A 15 -3.58 -5.80 -8.32
CA LEU A 15 -2.17 -6.01 -8.64
C LEU A 15 -1.52 -7.04 -7.71
N GLY A 16 -1.76 -6.91 -6.40
CA GLY A 16 -1.23 -7.82 -5.38
C GLY A 16 -1.81 -9.23 -5.47
N PHE A 17 -3.09 -9.36 -5.80
CA PHE A 17 -3.74 -10.65 -6.03
C PHE A 17 -3.15 -11.35 -7.26
N LEU A 18 -2.91 -10.63 -8.36
CA LEU A 18 -2.28 -11.19 -9.56
C LEU A 18 -0.84 -11.63 -9.28
N LEU A 19 -0.04 -10.79 -8.62
CA LEU A 19 1.33 -11.13 -8.21
C LEU A 19 1.34 -12.35 -7.27
N GLY A 20 0.51 -12.35 -6.22
CA GLY A 20 0.38 -13.46 -5.29
C GLY A 20 -0.06 -14.76 -5.96
N THR A 21 -0.99 -14.69 -6.93
CA THR A 21 -1.41 -15.85 -7.73
C THR A 21 -0.25 -16.36 -8.59
N MET A 22 0.47 -15.46 -9.27
CA MET A 22 1.69 -15.82 -10.02
C MET A 22 2.73 -16.47 -9.11
N ARG A 23 2.87 -15.98 -7.87
CA ARG A 23 3.81 -16.56 -6.90
C ARG A 23 3.46 -18.00 -6.53
N VAL A 24 2.20 -18.27 -6.22
CA VAL A 24 1.78 -19.64 -5.86
C VAL A 24 1.95 -20.60 -7.04
N ILE A 25 1.62 -20.17 -8.26
CA ILE A 25 1.65 -21.04 -9.44
C ILE A 25 3.07 -21.23 -9.98
N TRP A 26 3.89 -20.17 -10.03
CA TRP A 26 5.18 -20.16 -10.73
C TRP A 26 6.41 -20.08 -9.81
N LEU A 27 6.35 -19.36 -8.70
CA LEU A 27 7.52 -19.17 -7.81
C LEU A 27 7.60 -20.21 -6.69
N SER A 28 6.46 -20.72 -6.20
CA SER A 28 6.42 -21.83 -5.22
C SER A 28 7.25 -23.05 -5.64
N PRO A 29 7.23 -23.52 -6.91
CA PRO A 29 8.09 -24.62 -7.34
C PRO A 29 9.57 -24.23 -7.58
N ALA A 30 9.92 -22.93 -7.63
CA ALA A 30 11.24 -22.46 -8.09
C ALA A 30 12.06 -21.69 -7.03
N THR A 31 11.42 -21.17 -5.98
CA THR A 31 12.05 -20.31 -4.97
C THR A 31 11.40 -20.47 -3.60
N ASP A 32 12.19 -20.28 -2.53
CA ASP A 32 11.66 -20.23 -1.18
C ASP A 32 10.71 -19.04 -0.99
N ALA A 33 9.65 -19.23 -0.20
CA ALA A 33 8.58 -18.25 0.02
C ALA A 33 9.08 -16.85 0.44
N THR A 34 10.17 -16.79 1.20
CA THR A 34 10.78 -15.53 1.66
C THR A 34 11.38 -14.72 0.51
N SER A 35 12.11 -15.37 -0.40
CA SER A 35 12.72 -14.73 -1.56
C SER A 35 11.66 -14.18 -2.51
N ALA A 36 10.56 -14.92 -2.68
CA ALA A 36 9.42 -14.47 -3.48
C ALA A 36 8.81 -13.16 -2.92
N VAL A 37 8.55 -13.12 -1.61
CA VAL A 37 8.02 -11.91 -0.95
C VAL A 37 8.97 -10.72 -1.09
N LEU A 38 10.28 -10.94 -0.96
CA LEU A 38 11.29 -9.87 -1.12
C LEU A 38 11.34 -9.30 -2.54
N ILE A 39 11.00 -10.08 -3.57
CA ILE A 39 10.94 -9.61 -4.95
C ILE A 39 9.64 -8.85 -5.23
N GLU A 40 8.52 -9.34 -4.69
CA GLU A 40 7.20 -8.72 -4.89
C GLU A 40 7.06 -7.39 -4.17
N LEU A 41 7.62 -7.28 -2.96
CA LEU A 41 7.47 -6.10 -2.12
C LEU A 41 7.93 -4.79 -2.80
N PRO A 42 9.13 -4.71 -3.40
CA PRO A 42 9.57 -3.52 -4.13
C PRO A 42 8.61 -3.12 -5.25
N VAL A 43 8.11 -4.10 -6.01
CA VAL A 43 7.17 -3.88 -7.12
C VAL A 43 5.85 -3.32 -6.60
N MET A 44 5.31 -3.94 -5.55
CA MET A 44 4.07 -3.52 -4.90
C MET A 44 4.19 -2.11 -4.30
N LEU A 45 5.29 -1.81 -3.61
CA LEU A 45 5.53 -0.49 -3.02
C LEU A 45 5.73 0.59 -4.09
N ALA A 46 6.45 0.29 -5.18
CA ALA A 46 6.62 1.23 -6.29
C ALA A 46 5.28 1.56 -6.96
N ALA A 47 4.47 0.54 -7.26
CA ALA A 47 3.13 0.73 -7.82
C ALA A 47 2.23 1.53 -6.88
N SER A 48 2.25 1.18 -5.59
CA SER A 48 1.51 1.88 -4.54
C SER A 48 1.89 3.36 -4.45
N GLY A 49 3.19 3.66 -4.44
CA GLY A 49 3.70 5.02 -4.40
C GLY A 49 3.26 5.84 -5.62
N TYR A 50 3.29 5.23 -6.81
CA TYR A 50 2.82 5.87 -8.04
C TYR A 50 1.32 6.19 -8.00
N VAL A 51 0.48 5.23 -7.61
CA VAL A 51 -0.98 5.42 -7.53
C VAL A 51 -1.33 6.42 -6.43
N ALA A 52 -0.71 6.31 -5.25
CA ALA A 52 -0.89 7.26 -4.16
C ALA A 52 -0.53 8.68 -4.58
N ARG A 53 0.64 8.87 -5.24
CA ARG A 53 1.06 10.18 -5.75
C ARG A 53 0.10 10.75 -6.76
N ARG A 54 -0.40 9.92 -7.68
CA ARG A 54 -1.39 10.35 -8.67
C ARG A 54 -2.67 10.82 -8.00
N ILE A 55 -3.23 10.05 -7.06
CA ILE A 55 -4.47 10.40 -6.37
C ILE A 55 -4.30 11.65 -5.51
N VAL A 56 -3.25 11.72 -4.69
CA VAL A 56 -2.97 12.86 -3.80
C VAL A 56 -2.80 14.15 -4.60
N ARG A 57 -2.00 14.13 -5.68
CA ARG A 57 -1.77 15.32 -6.51
C ARG A 57 -2.99 15.74 -7.32
N GLN A 58 -3.73 14.79 -7.90
CA GLN A 58 -4.92 15.10 -8.72
C GLN A 58 -6.06 15.66 -7.87
N ARG A 59 -6.20 15.20 -6.62
CA ARG A 59 -7.31 15.57 -5.74
C ARG A 59 -6.93 16.62 -4.69
N GLY A 60 -5.67 17.09 -4.67
CA GLY A 60 -5.19 18.09 -3.71
C GLY A 60 -5.32 17.65 -2.24
N ILE A 61 -5.06 16.37 -1.95
CA ILE A 61 -5.31 15.81 -0.60
C ILE A 61 -4.19 16.23 0.35
N GLY A 62 -4.54 16.90 1.45
CA GLY A 62 -3.60 17.25 2.52
C GLY A 62 -3.18 16.05 3.38
N ALA A 63 -2.06 16.17 4.10
CA ALA A 63 -1.45 15.07 4.85
C ALA A 63 -2.40 14.31 5.82
N PRO A 64 -3.25 14.96 6.63
CA PRO A 64 -4.19 14.24 7.51
C PRO A 64 -5.21 13.40 6.73
N ALA A 65 -5.71 13.93 5.60
CA ALA A 65 -6.68 13.23 4.77
C ALA A 65 -6.02 12.09 3.96
N ALA A 66 -4.74 12.24 3.59
CA ALA A 66 -3.98 11.20 2.93
C ALA A 66 -3.65 10.04 3.89
N LEU A 67 -3.35 10.34 5.16
CA LEU A 67 -3.18 9.32 6.20
C LEU A 67 -4.45 8.50 6.40
N GLY A 68 -5.62 9.15 6.51
CA GLY A 68 -6.89 8.44 6.63
C GLY A 68 -7.22 7.60 5.38
N MET A 69 -6.84 8.05 4.18
CA MET A 69 -6.99 7.25 2.95
C MET A 69 -6.13 5.98 3.01
N GLY A 70 -4.87 6.10 3.44
CA GLY A 70 -3.97 4.96 3.61
C GLY A 70 -4.43 3.98 4.69
N ALA A 71 -4.91 4.48 5.83
CA ALA A 71 -5.43 3.66 6.92
C ALA A 71 -6.68 2.85 6.49
N ILE A 72 -7.63 3.48 5.80
CA ILE A 72 -8.81 2.78 5.26
C ILE A 72 -8.37 1.71 4.26
N ALA A 73 -7.45 2.03 3.35
CA ALA A 73 -6.95 1.08 2.37
C ALA A 73 -6.22 -0.11 3.01
N PHE A 74 -5.47 0.13 4.10
CA PHE A 74 -4.83 -0.93 4.88
C PHE A 74 -5.85 -1.87 5.53
N VAL A 75 -6.89 -1.34 6.16
CA VAL A 75 -7.96 -2.16 6.77
C VAL A 75 -8.67 -3.00 5.71
N LEU A 76 -8.98 -2.40 4.55
CA LEU A 76 -9.57 -3.14 3.43
C LEU A 76 -8.62 -4.24 2.93
N LEU A 77 -7.32 -3.97 2.85
CA LEU A 77 -6.32 -4.94 2.42
C LEU A 77 -6.16 -6.10 3.40
N MET A 78 -6.16 -5.83 4.72
CA MET A 78 -6.14 -6.86 5.74
C MET A 78 -7.42 -7.70 5.76
N ALA A 79 -8.58 -7.06 5.59
CA ALA A 79 -9.85 -7.76 5.50
C ALA A 79 -9.90 -8.67 4.27
N ALA A 80 -9.35 -8.23 3.13
CA ALA A 80 -9.27 -9.04 1.93
C ALA A 80 -8.29 -10.21 2.08
N ASP A 81 -7.11 -9.98 2.68
CA ASP A 81 -6.13 -11.03 2.97
C ASP A 81 -6.70 -12.11 3.91
N ALA A 82 -7.32 -11.68 5.02
CA ALA A 82 -8.04 -12.59 5.92
C ALA A 82 -9.18 -13.31 5.18
N GLY A 83 -9.96 -12.61 4.36
CA GLY A 83 -11.05 -13.20 3.58
C GLY A 83 -10.55 -14.31 2.64
N LEU A 84 -9.42 -14.11 1.95
CA LEU A 84 -8.81 -15.13 1.12
C LEU A 84 -8.37 -16.34 1.95
N ALA A 85 -7.65 -16.12 3.06
CA ALA A 85 -7.18 -17.20 3.91
C ALA A 85 -8.33 -18.01 4.54
N LEU A 86 -9.36 -17.33 5.06
CA LEU A 86 -10.44 -17.98 5.79
C LEU A 86 -11.49 -18.62 4.86
N LEU A 87 -11.86 -17.93 3.77
CA LEU A 87 -12.97 -18.37 2.91
C LEU A 87 -12.50 -19.22 1.73
N LEU A 88 -11.35 -18.89 1.12
CA LEU A 88 -10.86 -19.64 -0.04
C LEU A 88 -9.92 -20.77 0.37
N GLU A 89 -9.02 -20.54 1.33
CA GLU A 89 -8.08 -21.57 1.80
C GLU A 89 -8.63 -22.38 2.99
N GLY A 90 -9.71 -21.94 3.63
CA GLY A 90 -10.32 -22.64 4.77
C GLY A 90 -9.46 -22.63 6.05
N ARG A 91 -8.56 -21.64 6.19
CA ARG A 91 -7.67 -21.53 7.35
C ARG A 91 -8.41 -21.10 8.61
N ASP A 92 -7.85 -21.48 9.76
CA ASP A 92 -8.30 -21.01 11.07
C ASP A 92 -7.87 -19.53 11.31
N PRO A 93 -8.72 -18.67 11.91
CA PRO A 93 -8.37 -17.28 12.18
C PRO A 93 -7.16 -17.07 13.08
N ALA A 94 -6.97 -17.89 14.11
CA ALA A 94 -5.81 -17.78 14.99
C ALA A 94 -4.54 -18.24 14.27
N ALA A 95 -4.64 -19.26 13.41
CA ALA A 95 -3.55 -19.68 12.54
C ALA A 95 -3.14 -18.59 11.54
N TRP A 96 -4.10 -17.92 10.88
CA TRP A 96 -3.81 -16.77 10.01
C TRP A 96 -3.11 -15.65 10.77
N ALA A 97 -3.61 -15.27 11.94
CA ALA A 97 -3.01 -14.22 12.76
C ALA A 97 -1.59 -14.58 13.23
N ALA A 98 -1.33 -15.84 13.56
CA ALA A 98 0.00 -16.31 13.92
C ALA A 98 0.97 -16.26 12.73
N ASP A 99 0.51 -16.60 11.53
CA ASP A 99 1.33 -16.60 10.31
C ASP A 99 1.73 -15.19 9.87
N LEU A 100 0.92 -14.15 10.16
CA LEU A 100 1.31 -12.75 9.95
C LEU A 100 2.60 -12.36 10.69
N LEU A 101 2.94 -13.04 11.79
CA LEU A 101 4.12 -12.75 12.59
C LEU A 101 5.29 -13.70 12.31
N ARG A 102 5.05 -14.80 11.57
CA ARG A 102 6.09 -15.74 11.15
C ARG A 102 6.70 -15.29 9.83
N THR A 103 7.88 -15.80 9.50
CA THR A 103 8.47 -15.57 8.18
C THR A 103 7.75 -16.42 7.14
N PRO A 104 7.34 -15.85 5.99
CA PRO A 104 7.60 -14.48 5.52
C PRO A 104 6.49 -13.45 5.84
N GLY A 105 5.43 -13.82 6.55
CA GLY A 105 4.28 -12.97 6.89
C GLY A 105 4.63 -11.61 7.49
N TRP A 106 5.58 -11.53 8.43
CA TRP A 106 5.93 -10.24 9.05
C TRP A 106 6.56 -9.26 8.05
N ILE A 107 7.28 -9.77 7.04
CA ILE A 107 7.88 -8.99 5.96
C ILE A 107 6.77 -8.40 5.09
N GLY A 108 5.76 -9.22 4.75
CA GLY A 108 4.55 -8.77 4.06
C GLY A 108 3.79 -7.70 4.85
N LEU A 109 3.59 -7.91 6.16
CA LEU A 109 2.93 -6.97 7.06
C LEU A 109 3.67 -5.63 7.13
N ALA A 110 5.01 -5.65 7.23
CA ALA A 110 5.83 -4.44 7.18
C ALA A 110 5.62 -3.68 5.86
N GLY A 111 5.56 -4.39 4.73
CA GLY A 111 5.21 -3.82 3.43
C GLY A 111 3.84 -3.17 3.41
N GLN A 112 2.83 -3.81 4.02
CA GLN A 112 1.47 -3.25 4.11
C GLN A 112 1.40 -1.98 4.98
N VAL A 113 2.19 -1.93 6.06
CA VAL A 113 2.32 -0.72 6.87
C VAL A 113 2.96 0.40 6.06
N ILE A 114 4.04 0.12 5.31
CA ILE A 114 4.65 1.12 4.42
C ILE A 114 3.63 1.60 3.37
N PHE A 115 2.89 0.68 2.74
CA PHE A 115 1.80 0.97 1.81
C PHE A 115 0.76 1.95 2.40
N ALA A 116 0.38 1.75 3.66
CA ALA A 116 -0.57 2.61 4.36
C ALA A 116 -0.03 4.02 4.60
N LEU A 117 1.28 4.16 4.80
CA LEU A 117 1.93 5.45 5.08
C LEU A 117 2.29 6.23 3.81
N LEU A 118 2.46 5.56 2.67
CA LEU A 118 2.87 6.18 1.40
C LEU A 118 2.05 7.43 1.02
N PRO A 119 0.69 7.42 1.07
CA PRO A 119 -0.08 8.61 0.73
C PRO A 119 0.23 9.81 1.62
N ALA A 120 0.39 9.60 2.93
CA ALA A 120 0.72 10.66 3.88
C ALA A 120 2.12 11.21 3.59
N LEU A 121 3.11 10.33 3.42
CA LEU A 121 4.49 10.70 3.08
C LEU A 121 4.58 11.54 1.81
N ILE A 122 3.73 11.26 0.81
CA ILE A 122 3.66 12.02 -0.44
C ILE A 122 2.91 13.35 -0.28
N ALA A 123 1.93 13.40 0.62
CA ALA A 123 1.13 14.58 0.89
C ALA A 123 1.83 15.58 1.82
N PHE A 124 2.85 15.16 2.59
CA PHE A 124 3.73 16.07 3.33
C PHE A 124 4.51 16.92 2.31
N PRO A 125 4.23 18.23 2.20
CA PRO A 125 4.97 19.10 1.29
C PRO A 125 6.40 19.22 1.82
N GLY A 126 7.38 18.81 1.03
CA GLY A 126 8.77 19.18 1.26
C GLY A 126 8.90 20.70 1.10
N ALA A 127 9.05 21.39 2.23
CA ALA A 127 9.35 22.82 2.41
C ALA A 127 8.43 23.84 1.69
N PRO A 128 8.03 24.94 2.36
CA PRO A 128 7.36 26.04 1.67
C PRO A 128 8.25 26.57 0.54
N ALA A 129 7.70 26.66 -0.68
CA ALA A 129 8.38 27.28 -1.81
C ALA A 129 8.88 28.68 -1.40
N PRO A 130 10.11 29.08 -1.74
CA PRO A 130 10.61 30.40 -1.43
C PRO A 130 9.62 31.42 -1.99
N ARG A 131 9.05 32.26 -1.11
CA ARG A 131 8.17 33.36 -1.51
C ARG A 131 8.95 34.17 -2.53
N ARG A 132 8.46 34.25 -3.78
CA ARG A 132 9.01 35.20 -4.75
C ARG A 132 8.98 36.58 -4.09
N PRO A 133 10.10 37.32 -4.04
CA PRO A 133 10.09 38.66 -3.49
C PRO A 133 9.04 39.48 -4.24
N VAL A 134 8.12 40.06 -3.50
CA VAL A 134 7.14 41.01 -4.02
C VAL A 134 7.96 42.15 -4.61
N ARG A 135 7.99 42.27 -5.94
CA ARG A 135 8.65 43.40 -6.59
C ARG A 135 7.86 44.64 -6.18
N PRO A 136 8.47 45.63 -5.51
CA PRO A 136 7.77 46.86 -5.18
C PRO A 136 7.30 47.54 -6.48
N PRO A 137 6.18 48.30 -6.44
CA PRO A 137 5.72 49.04 -7.60
C PRO A 137 6.85 49.95 -8.09
N GLU A 138 7.11 49.90 -9.39
CA GLU A 138 8.02 50.84 -10.06
C GLU A 138 7.31 52.21 -10.06
N ASN A 139 7.92 53.18 -9.37
CA ASN A 139 7.41 54.55 -9.22
C ASN A 139 7.52 55.34 -10.53
#